data_AF-A0A8H2ZHD7-F1
#
_entry.id   AF-A0A8H2ZHD7-F1
#
_cell.length_a   1.000
_cell.length_b   1.000
_cell.length_c   1.000
_cell.angle_alpha   90.00
_cell.angle_beta   90.00
_cell.angle_gamma   90.00
#
_symmetry.space_group_name_H-M   'P 1'
#
loop_
_entity.id
_entity.type
_entity.pdbx_description
1 polymer ?
#
loop_
_entity_poly.entity_id
_entity_poly.type
_entity_poly.pdbx_seq_one_letter_code
_entity_poly.pdbx_strand_id
1 'polypeptide(L)'
;MDEENKEISETFLELAKNELKIESIDKEVEQYKIRKMESVYNERDTLIEKIPSFWKIVLSQHLDFANYIRASDFKYIDAIDKITVKYASDIEKIGSFSITFHFNEIKDDFPAQIISKNFKLMKNVPDQKKSGQDNEEENTEETKFDEIELEEKLTSEISDVQWPKEYNSINPDLIKDKKSPEGKKSYRQGMKSFFGWFRWTGLKPGKEFPHGDSLATLLSEDLYPYCVKYYTEAQRDFADEDSYSDDTSEEGIDLSEEEQDNEEPAKKKIHTS
;
A
#
# COMPACT_ATOMS: atom_id res chain seq x y z
N MET A 1 48.98 23.36 -11.67
CA MET A 1 47.52 23.49 -11.78
C MET A 1 46.95 22.53 -12.81
N ASP A 2 47.59 22.34 -13.97
CA ASP A 2 47.02 21.47 -15.03
C ASP A 2 47.12 19.95 -14.75
N GLU A 3 48.19 19.48 -14.10
CA GLU A 3 48.39 18.05 -13.79
C GLU A 3 47.43 17.56 -12.68
N GLU A 4 47.24 18.38 -11.65
CA GLU A 4 46.35 18.09 -10.50
C GLU A 4 44.88 18.08 -10.93
N ASN A 5 44.45 19.02 -11.77
CA ASN A 5 43.10 19.02 -12.35
C ASN A 5 42.86 17.80 -13.27
N LYS A 6 43.89 17.31 -13.96
CA LYS A 6 43.80 16.12 -14.79
C LYS A 6 43.68 14.85 -13.94
N GLU A 7 44.48 14.72 -12.88
CA GLU A 7 44.40 13.59 -11.95
C GLU A 7 43.04 13.51 -11.24
N ILE A 8 42.49 14.66 -10.84
CA ILE A 8 41.14 14.76 -10.26
C ILE A 8 40.08 14.32 -11.29
N SER A 9 40.18 14.77 -12.54
CA SER A 9 39.25 14.39 -13.61
C SER A 9 39.28 12.88 -13.90
N GLU A 10 40.47 12.29 -13.97
CA GLU A 10 40.64 10.84 -14.12
C GLU A 10 40.02 10.07 -12.94
N THR A 11 40.23 10.56 -11.71
CA THR A 11 39.64 10.00 -10.49
C THR A 11 38.10 10.03 -10.56
N PHE A 12 37.48 11.14 -11.00
CA PHE A 12 36.03 11.21 -11.15
C PHE A 12 35.48 10.19 -12.16
N LEU A 13 36.20 9.95 -13.26
CA LEU A 13 35.81 8.92 -14.22
C LEU A 13 35.89 7.50 -13.63
N GLU A 14 36.87 7.25 -12.76
CA GLU A 14 36.98 5.97 -12.05
C GLU A 14 35.88 5.79 -11.01
N LEU A 15 35.54 6.83 -10.26
CA LEU A 15 34.42 6.84 -9.33
C LEU A 15 33.10 6.59 -10.06
N ALA A 16 32.85 7.26 -11.19
CA ALA A 16 31.65 7.01 -11.99
C ALA A 16 31.55 5.56 -12.48
N LYS A 17 32.68 4.94 -12.88
CA LYS A 17 32.72 3.50 -13.21
C LYS A 17 32.49 2.61 -12.00
N ASN A 18 32.90 3.03 -10.80
CA ASN A 18 32.67 2.30 -9.57
C ASN A 18 31.18 2.29 -9.21
N GLU A 19 30.50 3.44 -9.28
CA GLU A 19 29.06 3.55 -9.05
C GLU A 19 28.24 2.66 -10.00
N LEU A 20 28.60 2.62 -11.29
CA LEU A 20 27.94 1.72 -12.24
C LEU A 20 28.12 0.23 -11.88
N LYS A 21 29.24 -0.15 -11.26
CA LYS A 21 29.44 -1.53 -10.77
C LYS A 21 28.57 -1.80 -9.54
N ILE A 22 28.44 -0.83 -8.64
CA ILE A 22 27.56 -0.94 -7.47
C ILE A 22 26.11 -1.16 -7.94
N GLU A 23 25.61 -0.32 -8.86
CA GLU A 23 24.25 -0.46 -9.41
C GLU A 23 24.04 -1.84 -10.07
N SER A 24 25.04 -2.37 -10.78
CA SER A 24 24.98 -3.70 -11.38
C SER A 24 24.87 -4.80 -10.32
N ILE A 25 25.68 -4.72 -9.26
CA ILE A 25 25.70 -5.70 -8.17
C ILE A 25 24.35 -5.68 -7.43
N ASP A 26 23.80 -4.50 -7.13
CA ASP A 26 22.52 -4.38 -6.45
C ASP A 26 21.38 -5.03 -7.24
N LYS A 27 21.36 -4.87 -8.57
CA LYS A 27 20.38 -5.55 -9.43
C LYS A 27 20.55 -7.07 -9.42
N GLU A 28 21.78 -7.57 -9.38
CA GLU A 28 22.05 -9.01 -9.28
C GLU A 28 21.59 -9.59 -7.94
N VAL A 29 21.83 -8.87 -6.84
CA VAL A 29 21.37 -9.26 -5.50
C VAL A 29 19.85 -9.30 -5.43
N GLU A 30 19.18 -8.26 -5.93
CA GLU A 30 17.71 -8.23 -5.94
C GLU A 30 17.12 -9.31 -6.85
N GLN A 31 17.70 -9.55 -8.02
CA GLN A 31 17.31 -10.67 -8.89
C GLN A 31 17.42 -12.02 -8.17
N TYR A 32 18.53 -12.24 -7.46
CA TYR A 32 18.74 -13.47 -6.70
C TYR A 32 17.68 -13.63 -5.61
N LYS A 33 17.41 -12.56 -4.84
CA LYS A 33 16.35 -12.53 -3.82
C LYS A 33 14.98 -12.86 -4.42
N ILE A 34 14.58 -12.19 -5.51
CA ILE A 34 13.30 -12.43 -6.20
C ILE A 34 13.15 -13.90 -6.59
N ARG A 35 14.17 -14.48 -7.24
CA ARG A 35 14.14 -15.89 -7.66
C ARG A 35 14.03 -16.86 -6.49
N LYS A 36 14.67 -16.57 -5.36
CA LYS A 36 14.56 -17.40 -4.16
C LYS A 36 13.19 -17.29 -3.51
N MET A 37 12.67 -16.08 -3.41
CA MET A 37 11.38 -15.79 -2.77
C MET A 37 10.18 -16.30 -3.56
N GLU A 38 10.27 -16.40 -4.89
CA GLU A 38 9.16 -16.84 -5.74
C GLU A 38 8.55 -18.19 -5.31
N SER A 39 9.39 -19.21 -5.10
CA SER A 39 8.92 -20.53 -4.64
C SER A 39 8.27 -20.46 -3.25
N VAL A 40 8.84 -19.68 -2.33
CA VAL A 40 8.33 -19.51 -0.97
C VAL A 40 6.98 -18.79 -0.98
N TYR A 41 6.81 -17.75 -1.80
CA TYR A 41 5.54 -17.06 -1.95
C TYR A 41 4.48 -17.97 -2.57
N ASN A 42 4.82 -18.79 -3.57
CA ASN A 42 3.86 -19.74 -4.13
C ASN A 42 3.38 -20.79 -3.11
N GLU A 43 4.29 -21.32 -2.29
CA GLU A 43 3.95 -22.24 -1.19
C GLU A 43 3.07 -21.55 -0.14
N ARG A 44 3.45 -20.33 0.29
CA ARG A 44 2.68 -19.52 1.24
C ARG A 44 1.28 -19.23 0.72
N ASP A 45 1.15 -18.80 -0.53
CA ASP A 45 -0.12 -18.42 -1.12
C ASP A 45 -1.06 -19.64 -1.25
N THR A 46 -0.52 -20.83 -1.52
CA THR A 46 -1.28 -22.10 -1.49
C THR A 46 -1.87 -22.42 -0.10
N LEU A 47 -1.19 -21.99 0.97
CA LEU A 47 -1.70 -22.13 2.33
C LEU A 47 -2.75 -21.05 2.65
N ILE A 48 -2.50 -19.82 2.24
CA ILE A 48 -3.43 -18.68 2.41
C ILE A 48 -4.79 -18.97 1.77
N GLU A 49 -4.82 -19.60 0.59
CA GLU A 49 -6.07 -19.97 -0.10
C GLU A 49 -7.01 -20.87 0.73
N LYS A 50 -6.48 -21.57 1.74
CA LYS A 50 -7.28 -22.43 2.63
C LYS A 50 -7.92 -21.65 3.78
N ILE A 51 -7.59 -20.37 3.94
CA ILE A 51 -8.04 -19.51 5.04
C ILE A 51 -9.13 -18.57 4.50
N PRO A 52 -10.40 -18.76 4.90
CA PRO A 52 -11.48 -17.88 4.49
C PRO A 52 -11.23 -16.44 4.93
N SER A 53 -11.61 -15.48 4.08
CA SER A 53 -11.55 -14.05 4.40
C SER A 53 -10.16 -13.52 4.75
N PHE A 54 -9.08 -14.24 4.42
CA PHE A 54 -7.71 -13.84 4.76
C PHE A 54 -7.39 -12.42 4.28
N TRP A 55 -7.57 -12.14 2.98
CA TRP A 55 -7.25 -10.83 2.42
C TRP A 55 -8.17 -9.72 2.93
N LYS A 56 -9.45 -10.01 3.15
CA LYS A 56 -10.37 -9.07 3.81
C LYS A 56 -9.84 -8.62 5.18
N ILE A 57 -9.40 -9.58 6.02
CA ILE A 57 -8.86 -9.29 7.35
C ILE A 57 -7.56 -8.48 7.24
N VAL A 58 -6.63 -8.94 6.39
CA VAL A 58 -5.33 -8.27 6.19
C VAL A 58 -5.49 -6.81 5.75
N LEU A 59 -6.33 -6.57 4.74
CA LEU A 59 -6.55 -5.22 4.20
C LEU A 59 -7.28 -4.30 5.19
N SER A 60 -8.08 -4.86 6.10
CA SER A 60 -8.77 -4.10 7.15
C SER A 60 -7.84 -3.79 8.34
N GLN A 61 -6.89 -4.67 8.66
CA GLN A 61 -5.93 -4.47 9.74
C GLN A 61 -4.87 -3.41 9.40
N HIS A 62 -4.52 -3.28 8.12
CA HIS A 62 -3.45 -2.38 7.71
C HIS A 62 -3.85 -0.90 7.85
N LEU A 63 -3.18 -0.17 8.75
CA LEU A 63 -3.49 1.21 9.12
C LEU A 63 -3.57 2.17 7.93
N ASP A 64 -2.62 2.08 6.99
CA ASP A 64 -2.53 3.04 5.89
C ASP A 64 -3.37 2.69 4.66
N PHE A 65 -3.84 1.45 4.51
CA PHE A 65 -4.52 1.03 3.28
C PHE A 65 -5.81 1.82 3.06
N ALA A 66 -6.56 2.04 4.14
CA ALA A 66 -7.80 2.82 4.14
C ALA A 66 -7.60 4.28 3.69
N ASN A 67 -6.39 4.84 3.83
CA ASN A 67 -6.10 6.23 3.48
C ASN A 67 -6.10 6.48 1.96
N TYR A 68 -5.91 5.42 1.15
CA TYR A 68 -5.85 5.53 -0.30
C TYR A 68 -7.21 5.43 -0.98
N ILE A 69 -8.19 4.77 -0.34
CA ILE A 69 -9.46 4.40 -0.96
C ILE A 69 -10.64 5.08 -0.27
N ARG A 70 -11.83 4.94 -0.84
CA ARG A 70 -13.05 5.47 -0.22
C ARG A 70 -13.62 4.43 0.75
N ALA A 71 -14.30 4.89 1.79
CA ALA A 71 -15.02 3.99 2.71
C ALA A 71 -16.01 3.06 1.99
N SER A 72 -16.67 3.54 0.92
CA SER A 72 -17.59 2.73 0.10
C SER A 72 -16.88 1.64 -0.71
N ASP A 73 -15.56 1.74 -0.92
CA ASP A 73 -14.79 0.74 -1.65
C ASP A 73 -14.64 -0.56 -0.84
N PHE A 74 -14.71 -0.51 0.49
CA PHE A 74 -14.54 -1.69 1.36
C PHE A 74 -15.53 -2.81 1.06
N LYS A 75 -16.74 -2.48 0.57
CA LYS A 75 -17.70 -3.48 0.07
C LYS A 75 -17.08 -4.41 -0.99
N TYR A 76 -16.24 -3.87 -1.87
CA TYR A 76 -15.60 -4.59 -2.97
C TYR A 76 -14.21 -5.11 -2.59
N ILE A 77 -13.51 -4.41 -1.68
CA ILE A 77 -12.27 -4.93 -1.07
C ILE A 77 -12.55 -6.23 -0.32
N ASP A 78 -13.67 -6.31 0.39
CA ASP A 78 -14.13 -7.52 1.09
C ASP A 78 -14.38 -8.71 0.14
N ALA A 79 -14.59 -8.45 -1.14
CA ALA A 79 -14.76 -9.49 -2.15
C ALA A 79 -13.43 -10.04 -2.69
N ILE A 80 -12.28 -9.50 -2.28
CA ILE A 80 -10.96 -10.00 -2.68
C ILE A 80 -10.67 -11.32 -1.95
N ASP A 81 -10.54 -12.40 -2.71
CA ASP A 81 -10.17 -13.72 -2.19
C ASP A 81 -8.70 -14.07 -2.41
N LYS A 82 -8.06 -13.43 -3.40
CA LYS A 82 -6.63 -13.64 -3.66
C LYS A 82 -5.94 -12.38 -4.18
N ILE A 83 -4.75 -12.11 -3.64
CA ILE A 83 -3.78 -11.17 -4.17
C ILE A 83 -2.48 -11.93 -4.45
N THR A 84 -1.90 -11.73 -5.63
CA THR A 84 -0.58 -12.25 -5.99
C THR A 84 0.28 -11.14 -6.58
N VAL A 85 1.52 -11.03 -6.11
CA VAL A 85 2.51 -10.12 -6.70
C VAL A 85 3.59 -10.94 -7.40
N LYS A 86 3.80 -10.66 -8.69
CA LYS A 86 4.91 -11.22 -9.46
C LYS A 86 5.94 -10.14 -9.76
N TYR A 87 7.10 -10.24 -9.15
CA TYR A 87 8.24 -9.37 -9.39
C TYR A 87 9.00 -9.85 -10.64
N ALA A 88 9.46 -8.92 -11.46
CA ALA A 88 10.24 -9.26 -12.64
C ALA A 88 11.60 -9.82 -12.22
N SER A 89 11.93 -11.02 -12.70
CA SER A 89 13.25 -11.64 -12.49
C SER A 89 14.25 -11.34 -13.62
N ASP A 90 13.80 -10.68 -14.69
CA ASP A 90 14.69 -10.24 -15.78
C ASP A 90 15.57 -9.09 -15.26
N ILE A 91 16.90 -9.19 -15.43
CA ILE A 91 17.84 -8.20 -14.87
C ILE A 91 17.58 -6.77 -15.37
N GLU A 92 17.09 -6.63 -16.60
CA GLU A 92 16.76 -5.33 -17.21
C GLU A 92 15.46 -4.72 -16.68
N LYS A 93 14.62 -5.51 -16.00
CA LYS A 93 13.29 -5.11 -15.51
C LYS A 93 13.18 -5.13 -14.00
N ILE A 94 14.30 -5.28 -13.28
CA ILE A 94 14.32 -5.23 -11.82
C ILE A 94 13.63 -3.93 -11.34
N GLY A 95 12.83 -4.05 -10.28
CA GLY A 95 11.92 -3.00 -9.81
C GLY A 95 10.53 -3.00 -10.48
N SER A 96 10.35 -3.73 -11.59
CA SER A 96 9.02 -3.95 -12.19
C SER A 96 8.31 -5.12 -11.53
N PHE A 97 6.99 -5.01 -11.41
CA PHE A 97 6.15 -6.07 -10.84
C PHE A 97 4.73 -6.00 -11.40
N SER A 98 3.95 -7.05 -11.16
CA SER A 98 2.52 -7.08 -11.47
C SER A 98 1.74 -7.53 -10.24
N ILE A 99 0.61 -6.89 -9.99
CA ILE A 99 -0.31 -7.24 -8.91
C ILE A 99 -1.58 -7.80 -9.56
N THR A 100 -1.92 -9.04 -9.21
CA THR A 100 -3.14 -9.71 -9.66
C THR A 100 -4.10 -9.84 -8.50
N PHE A 101 -5.33 -9.37 -8.69
CA PHE A 101 -6.44 -9.50 -7.77
C PHE A 101 -7.46 -10.46 -8.32
N HIS A 102 -7.97 -11.34 -7.47
CA HIS A 102 -9.16 -12.11 -7.73
C HIS A 102 -10.29 -11.53 -6.88
N PHE A 103 -11.41 -11.27 -7.52
CA PHE A 103 -12.62 -10.80 -6.86
C PHE A 103 -13.71 -11.86 -7.00
N ASN A 104 -14.36 -12.16 -5.88
CA ASN A 104 -15.62 -12.88 -5.86
C ASN A 104 -16.78 -12.00 -6.35
N GLU A 105 -17.82 -12.66 -6.85
CA GLU A 105 -19.05 -11.99 -7.25
C GLU A 105 -19.77 -11.40 -6.03
N ILE A 106 -20.22 -10.15 -6.16
CA ILE A 106 -21.27 -9.57 -5.34
C ILE A 106 -22.53 -9.55 -6.17
N LYS A 107 -23.47 -10.41 -5.80
CA LYS A 107 -24.72 -10.63 -6.53
C LYS A 107 -25.41 -9.30 -6.87
N ASP A 108 -25.86 -9.21 -8.13
CA ASP A 108 -26.59 -8.07 -8.70
C ASP A 108 -25.81 -6.75 -8.81
N ASP A 109 -24.54 -6.68 -8.38
CA ASP A 109 -23.76 -5.43 -8.34
C ASP A 109 -22.37 -5.53 -8.98
N PHE A 110 -21.55 -6.52 -8.59
CA PHE A 110 -20.14 -6.61 -9.01
C PHE A 110 -19.79 -8.04 -9.45
N PRO A 111 -19.34 -8.25 -10.70
CA PRO A 111 -19.04 -9.59 -11.21
C PRO A 111 -17.73 -10.12 -10.65
N ALA A 112 -17.65 -11.46 -10.52
CA ALA A 112 -16.37 -12.12 -10.26
C ALA A 112 -15.41 -11.85 -11.44
N GLN A 113 -14.19 -11.45 -11.13
CA GLN A 113 -13.19 -11.10 -12.15
C GLN A 113 -11.78 -11.19 -11.61
N ILE A 114 -10.82 -11.36 -12.53
CA ILE A 114 -9.39 -11.38 -12.23
C ILE A 114 -8.77 -10.18 -12.94
N ILE A 115 -8.11 -9.31 -12.18
CA ILE A 115 -7.53 -8.07 -12.70
C ILE A 115 -6.05 -8.05 -12.39
N SER A 116 -5.22 -7.93 -13.43
CA SER A 116 -3.78 -7.75 -13.27
C SER A 116 -3.38 -6.31 -13.66
N LYS A 117 -2.57 -5.69 -12.81
CA LYS A 117 -1.99 -4.37 -13.06
C LYS A 117 -0.46 -4.43 -13.02
N ASN A 118 0.17 -3.93 -14.07
CA ASN A 118 1.62 -3.98 -14.26
C ASN A 118 2.24 -2.63 -13.88
N PHE A 119 3.38 -2.68 -13.21
CA PHE A 119 4.15 -1.52 -12.79
C PHE A 119 5.59 -1.65 -13.28
N LYS A 120 6.14 -0.53 -13.75
CA LYS A 120 7.50 -0.42 -14.27
C LYS A 120 8.17 0.80 -13.66
N LEU A 121 9.41 0.64 -13.25
CA LEU A 121 10.26 1.74 -12.81
C LEU A 121 10.83 2.43 -14.05
N MET A 122 10.55 3.72 -14.21
CA MET A 122 11.10 4.54 -15.29
C MET A 122 12.06 5.57 -14.71
N LYS A 123 13.29 5.58 -15.20
CA LYS A 123 14.23 6.68 -14.96
C LYS A 123 13.77 7.87 -15.79
N ASN A 124 13.38 8.97 -15.14
CA ASN A 124 13.06 10.19 -15.86
C ASN A 124 14.35 10.75 -16.48
N VAL A 125 14.51 10.65 -17.79
CA VAL A 125 15.45 11.51 -18.51
C VAL A 125 14.77 12.88 -18.60
N PRO A 126 15.38 13.97 -18.09
CA PRO A 126 14.81 15.30 -18.24
C PRO A 126 14.51 15.56 -19.71
N ASP A 127 13.25 15.85 -20.00
CA ASP A 127 12.77 16.22 -21.32
C ASP A 127 13.51 17.52 -21.70
N GLN A 128 14.58 17.44 -22.50
CA GLN A 128 15.19 18.61 -23.13
C GLN A 128 14.19 19.18 -24.17
N LYS A 129 13.12 19.79 -23.71
CA LYS A 129 12.24 20.60 -24.54
C LYS A 129 12.86 21.98 -24.73
N LYS A 130 13.68 22.05 -25.79
CA LYS A 130 13.67 23.05 -26.86
C LYS A 130 12.98 24.40 -26.54
N SER A 131 13.83 25.39 -26.34
CA SER A 131 13.92 26.66 -27.09
C SER A 131 12.69 27.57 -27.24
N GLY A 132 12.87 28.79 -26.72
CA GLY A 132 12.28 30.06 -27.13
C GLY A 132 12.32 31.01 -25.93
N GLN A 133 13.06 32.10 -25.87
CA GLN A 133 13.76 32.92 -26.86
C GLN A 133 14.79 33.77 -26.09
N ASP A 134 15.91 34.06 -26.74
CA ASP A 134 16.78 35.24 -26.59
C ASP A 134 17.35 35.58 -25.20
N ASN A 135 18.64 35.29 -25.02
CA ASN A 135 19.67 36.32 -24.89
C ASN A 135 21.07 35.68 -24.90
N GLU A 136 21.89 36.11 -25.85
CA GLU A 136 23.33 35.92 -25.84
C GLU A 136 23.89 36.73 -24.68
N GLU A 137 24.54 36.10 -23.71
CA GLU A 137 25.69 36.69 -23.00
C GLU A 137 26.45 35.62 -22.19
N GLU A 138 27.70 35.46 -22.61
CA GLU A 138 28.91 35.07 -21.88
C GLU A 138 29.01 33.74 -21.10
N ASN A 139 29.92 32.91 -21.65
CA ASN A 139 30.63 31.79 -21.04
C ASN A 139 30.95 31.97 -19.55
N THR A 140 30.38 31.08 -18.74
CA THR A 140 31.05 30.48 -17.59
C THR A 140 30.77 28.99 -17.64
N GLU A 141 31.72 28.21 -18.18
CA GLU A 141 31.74 26.75 -18.09
C GLU A 141 32.15 26.30 -16.67
N GLU A 142 31.48 26.83 -15.64
CA GLU A 142 31.43 26.19 -14.34
C GLU A 142 30.28 25.20 -14.40
N THR A 143 30.68 23.93 -14.49
CA THR A 143 29.83 22.76 -14.44
C THR A 143 28.71 22.93 -13.42
N LYS A 144 27.50 23.23 -13.91
CA LYS A 144 26.26 22.78 -13.29
C LYS A 144 26.26 21.26 -13.31
N PHE A 145 27.00 20.66 -12.39
CA PHE A 145 26.57 19.46 -11.68
C PHE A 145 25.33 19.85 -10.85
N ASP A 146 24.28 20.34 -11.53
CA ASP A 146 22.96 20.27 -10.94
C ASP A 146 22.73 18.76 -10.81
N GLU A 147 22.59 18.30 -9.57
CA GLU A 147 22.15 16.96 -9.22
C GLU A 147 20.91 16.64 -10.07
N ILE A 148 21.12 16.03 -11.24
CA ILE A 148 20.06 15.31 -11.93
C ILE A 148 19.95 14.02 -11.12
N GLU A 149 19.33 14.14 -9.96
CA GLU A 149 18.74 13.02 -9.26
C GLU A 149 17.76 12.42 -10.28
N LEU A 150 18.22 11.37 -10.96
CA LEU A 150 17.42 10.58 -11.88
C LEU A 150 16.36 9.90 -11.03
N GLU A 151 15.34 10.65 -10.62
CA GLU A 151 14.25 10.13 -9.80
C GLU A 151 13.58 9.01 -10.60
N GLU A 152 13.78 7.79 -10.09
CA GLU A 152 13.12 6.60 -10.56
C GLU A 152 11.64 6.70 -10.19
N LYS A 153 10.79 6.81 -11.21
CA LYS A 153 9.36 6.96 -11.03
C LYS A 153 8.63 5.68 -11.38
N LEU A 154 7.77 5.21 -10.49
CA LEU A 154 6.87 4.11 -10.78
C LEU A 154 5.79 4.56 -11.78
N THR A 155 5.55 3.75 -12.80
CA THR A 155 4.51 3.99 -13.81
C THR A 155 3.74 2.71 -14.11
N SER A 156 2.56 2.87 -14.69
CA SER A 156 1.66 1.75 -14.98
C SER A 156 0.86 2.00 -16.26
N GLU A 157 0.21 0.95 -16.73
CA GLU A 157 -0.74 0.97 -17.83
C GLU A 157 -2.17 0.82 -17.28
N ILE A 158 -3.16 1.24 -18.06
CA ILE A 158 -4.57 1.11 -17.69
C ILE A 158 -4.94 -0.38 -17.74
N SER A 159 -5.45 -0.91 -16.64
CA SER A 159 -6.03 -2.26 -16.59
C SER A 159 -7.53 -2.19 -16.87
N ASP A 160 -8.02 -3.13 -17.68
CA ASP A 160 -9.45 -3.29 -17.88
C ASP A 160 -10.10 -3.88 -16.62
N VAL A 161 -11.17 -3.23 -16.15
CA VAL A 161 -11.88 -3.58 -14.93
C VAL A 161 -13.35 -3.29 -15.11
N GLN A 162 -14.21 -4.24 -14.74
CA GLN A 162 -15.64 -4.01 -14.70
C GLN A 162 -16.01 -3.34 -13.39
N TRP A 163 -16.46 -2.10 -13.45
CA TRP A 163 -16.84 -1.33 -12.26
C TRP A 163 -18.16 -1.85 -11.67
N PRO A 164 -18.37 -1.72 -10.36
CA PRO A 164 -19.65 -2.03 -9.73
C PRO A 164 -20.81 -1.23 -10.30
N LYS A 165 -22.00 -1.81 -10.34
CA LYS A 165 -23.21 -1.12 -10.83
C LYS A 165 -23.57 0.07 -9.95
N GLU A 166 -23.37 -0.02 -8.63
CA GLU A 166 -23.55 1.11 -7.72
C GLU A 166 -22.65 2.30 -8.09
N TYR A 167 -21.52 2.05 -8.75
CA TYR A 167 -20.57 3.07 -9.19
C TYR A 167 -20.87 3.63 -10.58
N ASN A 168 -21.96 3.24 -11.24
CA ASN A 168 -22.33 3.74 -12.57
C ASN A 168 -22.39 5.28 -12.66
N SER A 169 -22.78 5.95 -11.57
CA SER A 169 -22.86 7.42 -11.49
C SER A 169 -21.49 8.13 -11.48
N ILE A 170 -20.44 7.42 -11.06
CA ILE A 170 -19.07 7.93 -10.94
C ILE A 170 -18.08 7.22 -11.89
N ASN A 171 -18.55 6.22 -12.64
CA ASN A 171 -17.75 5.49 -13.60
C ASN A 171 -17.32 6.41 -14.77
N PRO A 172 -16.01 6.62 -14.97
CA PRO A 172 -15.49 7.44 -16.06
C PRO A 172 -16.04 7.12 -17.44
N ASP A 173 -16.33 5.86 -17.75
CA ASP A 173 -16.74 5.45 -19.08
C ASP A 173 -18.25 5.65 -19.32
N LEU A 174 -19.04 5.80 -18.25
CA LEU A 174 -20.49 6.05 -18.31
C LEU A 174 -20.88 7.53 -18.16
N ILE A 175 -19.96 8.37 -17.67
CA ILE A 175 -20.20 9.82 -17.57
C ILE A 175 -20.27 10.46 -18.96
N LYS A 176 -21.48 10.87 -19.36
CA LYS A 176 -21.77 11.46 -20.68
C LYS A 176 -21.05 12.79 -20.92
N ASP A 177 -21.18 13.73 -19.98
CA ASP A 177 -20.55 15.06 -20.09
C ASP A 177 -19.52 15.25 -18.98
N LYS A 178 -18.25 15.05 -19.32
CA LYS A 178 -17.11 15.24 -18.40
C LYS A 178 -16.69 16.71 -18.25
N LYS A 179 -17.30 17.65 -19.00
CA LYS A 179 -16.95 19.08 -18.97
C LYS A 179 -17.86 19.89 -18.05
N SER A 180 -19.10 19.44 -17.85
CA SER A 180 -20.04 20.03 -16.89
C SER A 180 -19.47 20.03 -15.46
N PRO A 181 -19.90 20.98 -14.60
CA PRO A 181 -19.51 21.00 -13.18
C PRO A 181 -19.84 19.68 -12.46
N GLU A 182 -21.03 19.14 -12.70
CA GLU A 182 -21.53 17.89 -12.13
C GLU A 182 -20.70 16.70 -12.64
N GLY A 183 -20.46 16.60 -13.94
CA GLY A 183 -19.67 15.51 -14.52
C GLY A 183 -18.21 15.53 -14.08
N LYS A 184 -17.61 16.74 -13.94
CA LYS A 184 -16.27 16.88 -13.34
C LYS A 184 -16.24 16.46 -11.87
N LYS A 185 -17.32 16.68 -11.12
CA LYS A 185 -17.44 16.23 -9.73
C LYS A 185 -17.53 14.71 -9.66
N SER A 186 -18.42 14.09 -10.43
CA SER A 186 -18.57 12.63 -10.49
C SER A 186 -17.30 11.94 -10.97
N TYR A 187 -16.64 12.47 -12.01
CA TYR A 187 -15.38 11.93 -12.51
C TYR A 187 -14.29 11.96 -11.44
N ARG A 188 -14.12 13.09 -10.74
CA ARG A 188 -13.13 13.21 -9.65
C ARG A 188 -13.45 12.26 -8.49
N GLN A 189 -14.72 12.06 -8.18
CA GLN A 189 -15.15 11.12 -7.16
C GLN A 189 -14.83 9.67 -7.56
N GLY A 190 -15.05 9.29 -8.82
CA GLY A 190 -14.67 7.99 -9.36
C GLY A 190 -13.16 7.77 -9.40
N MET A 191 -12.39 8.80 -9.77
CA MET A 191 -10.91 8.74 -9.77
C MET A 191 -10.28 8.60 -8.39
N LYS A 192 -11.00 8.88 -7.31
CA LYS A 192 -10.55 8.61 -5.94
C LYS A 192 -10.97 7.25 -5.40
N SER A 193 -11.75 6.47 -6.16
CA SER A 193 -12.10 5.10 -5.78
C SER A 193 -10.97 4.13 -6.10
N PHE A 194 -10.96 2.99 -5.43
CA PHE A 194 -10.06 1.89 -5.74
C PHE A 194 -10.12 1.46 -7.23
N PHE A 195 -11.30 1.51 -7.85
CA PHE A 195 -11.43 1.22 -9.29
C PHE A 195 -10.75 2.28 -10.18
N GLY A 196 -10.66 3.52 -9.70
CA GLY A 196 -9.90 4.58 -10.35
C GLY A 196 -8.40 4.31 -10.38
N TRP A 197 -7.87 3.61 -9.37
CA TRP A 197 -6.45 3.24 -9.31
C TRP A 197 -6.04 2.30 -10.46
N PHE A 198 -6.92 1.42 -10.94
CA PHE A 198 -6.62 0.59 -12.11
C PHE A 198 -6.35 1.40 -13.39
N ARG A 199 -6.82 2.66 -13.45
CA ARG A 199 -6.56 3.60 -14.55
C ARG A 199 -5.37 4.53 -14.30
N TRP A 200 -4.76 4.49 -13.12
CA TRP A 200 -3.57 5.28 -12.80
C TRP A 200 -2.40 4.84 -13.68
N THR A 201 -1.63 5.81 -14.19
CA THR A 201 -0.45 5.54 -15.03
C THR A 201 0.82 6.18 -14.48
N GLY A 202 0.70 7.19 -13.62
CA GLY A 202 1.84 7.98 -13.13
C GLY A 202 2.30 9.04 -14.12
N LEU A 203 1.70 9.11 -15.32
CA LEU A 203 2.10 10.02 -16.40
C LEU A 203 1.28 11.32 -16.43
N LYS A 204 0.17 11.40 -15.69
CA LYS A 204 -0.71 12.59 -15.67
C LYS A 204 -0.93 13.09 -14.24
N PRO A 205 0.07 13.78 -13.64
CA PRO A 205 -0.03 14.32 -12.29
C PRO A 205 -1.29 15.19 -12.10
N GLY A 206 -2.00 14.96 -10.98
CA GLY A 206 -3.20 15.72 -10.60
C GLY A 206 -4.47 15.41 -11.41
N LYS A 207 -4.42 14.50 -12.40
CA LYS A 207 -5.58 14.12 -13.23
C LYS A 207 -5.98 12.63 -13.09
N GLU A 208 -5.26 11.90 -12.27
CA GLU A 208 -5.41 10.46 -12.02
C GLU A 208 -5.75 10.19 -10.55
N PHE A 209 -5.81 8.90 -10.19
CA PHE A 209 -5.91 8.48 -8.81
C PHE A 209 -4.76 9.09 -7.96
N PRO A 210 -5.06 9.72 -6.81
CA PRO A 210 -4.03 10.30 -5.95
C PRO A 210 -3.08 9.24 -5.39
N HIS A 211 -1.77 9.48 -5.43
CA HIS A 211 -0.75 8.60 -4.82
C HIS A 211 -0.84 7.12 -5.26
N GLY A 212 -1.14 6.89 -6.54
CA GLY A 212 -1.29 5.53 -7.08
C GLY A 212 0.00 4.72 -7.11
N ASP A 213 1.14 5.40 -7.16
CA ASP A 213 2.48 4.86 -6.93
C ASP A 213 2.62 4.37 -5.49
N SER A 214 2.31 5.20 -4.50
CA SER A 214 2.40 4.82 -3.09
C SER A 214 1.50 3.64 -2.73
N LEU A 215 0.28 3.56 -3.29
CA LEU A 215 -0.59 2.38 -3.12
C LEU A 215 0.02 1.12 -3.76
N ALA A 216 0.68 1.24 -4.91
CA ALA A 216 1.33 0.10 -5.56
C ALA A 216 2.55 -0.40 -4.76
N THR A 217 3.35 0.52 -4.23
CA THR A 217 4.46 0.23 -3.32
C THR A 217 3.94 -0.41 -2.04
N LEU A 218 2.88 0.13 -1.43
CA LEU A 218 2.26 -0.45 -0.24
C LEU A 218 1.85 -1.92 -0.48
N LEU A 219 1.22 -2.19 -1.63
CA LEU A 219 0.78 -3.54 -1.97
C LEU A 219 1.95 -4.50 -2.21
N SER A 220 3.00 -4.04 -2.89
CA SER A 220 4.12 -4.88 -3.33
C SER A 220 5.25 -5.03 -2.33
N GLU A 221 5.48 -4.04 -1.46
CA GLU A 221 6.62 -4.03 -0.52
C GLU A 221 6.19 -4.29 0.92
N ASP A 222 4.90 -4.11 1.24
CA ASP A 222 4.39 -4.27 2.60
C ASP A 222 3.25 -5.32 2.70
N LEU A 223 2.06 -4.98 2.19
CA LEU A 223 0.85 -5.81 2.34
C LEU A 223 1.05 -7.24 1.83
N TYR A 224 1.56 -7.43 0.61
CA TYR A 224 1.76 -8.77 0.08
C TYR A 224 2.89 -9.53 0.79
N PRO A 225 4.10 -8.97 1.00
CA PRO A 225 5.16 -9.65 1.74
C PRO A 225 4.78 -10.01 3.18
N TYR A 226 4.12 -9.11 3.91
CA TYR A 226 3.83 -9.24 5.34
C TYR A 226 2.36 -9.57 5.67
N CYS A 227 1.55 -9.97 4.69
CA CYS A 227 0.13 -10.31 4.90
C CYS A 227 -0.12 -11.25 6.08
N VAL A 228 0.72 -12.27 6.28
CA VAL A 228 0.58 -13.22 7.40
C VAL A 228 0.76 -12.54 8.75
N LYS A 229 1.66 -11.55 8.85
CA LYS A 229 1.86 -10.77 10.07
C LYS A 229 0.58 -10.01 10.43
N TYR A 230 0.04 -9.24 9.49
CA TYR A 230 -1.21 -8.49 9.69
C TYR A 230 -2.38 -9.41 10.04
N TYR A 231 -2.49 -10.57 9.38
CA TYR A 231 -3.50 -11.55 9.74
C TYR A 231 -3.36 -12.02 11.19
N THR A 232 -2.15 -12.39 11.62
CA THR A 232 -1.90 -12.84 12.99
C THR A 232 -2.09 -11.76 14.04
N GLU A 233 -1.81 -10.50 13.72
CA GLU A 233 -2.08 -9.35 14.59
C GLU A 233 -3.58 -9.18 14.78
N ALA A 234 -4.37 -9.19 13.71
CA ALA A 234 -5.83 -9.13 13.80
C ALA A 234 -6.41 -10.25 14.67
N GLN A 235 -5.90 -11.48 14.55
CA GLN A 235 -6.36 -12.60 15.38
C GLN A 235 -6.04 -12.42 16.87
N ARG A 236 -4.94 -11.74 17.21
CA ARG A 236 -4.60 -11.43 18.61
C ARG A 236 -5.50 -10.34 19.15
N ASP A 237 -5.73 -9.28 18.39
CA ASP A 237 -6.60 -8.18 18.77
C ASP A 237 -8.02 -8.69 19.09
N PHE A 238 -8.55 -9.61 18.28
CA PHE A 238 -9.84 -10.27 18.56
C PHE A 238 -9.82 -11.11 19.85
N ALA A 239 -8.76 -11.90 20.08
CA ALA A 239 -8.66 -12.76 21.26
C ALA A 239 -8.51 -11.94 22.56
N ASP A 240 -7.79 -10.82 22.51
CA ASP A 240 -7.63 -9.91 23.63
C ASP A 240 -8.95 -9.19 23.93
N GLU A 241 -9.73 -8.77 22.92
CA GLU A 241 -11.06 -8.17 23.10
C GLU A 241 -12.05 -9.15 23.77
N ASP A 242 -12.06 -10.42 23.35
CA ASP A 242 -12.92 -11.45 23.94
C ASP A 242 -12.53 -11.75 25.41
N SER A 243 -11.24 -11.65 25.77
CA SER A 243 -10.75 -11.92 27.13
C SER A 243 -11.20 -10.89 28.18
N TYR A 244 -11.67 -9.71 27.78
CA TYR A 244 -12.19 -8.69 28.71
C TYR A 244 -13.72 -8.77 28.90
N SER A 245 -14.39 -9.69 28.21
CA SER A 245 -15.86 -9.79 28.19
C SER A 245 -16.47 -10.76 29.22
N ASP A 246 -15.67 -11.48 30.02
CA ASP A 246 -16.12 -12.54 30.93
C ASP A 246 -16.06 -12.19 32.44
N ASP A 247 -15.91 -10.91 32.83
CA ASP A 247 -15.91 -10.50 34.24
C ASP A 247 -16.95 -9.40 34.55
N THR A 248 -18.17 -9.55 34.02
CA THR A 248 -19.31 -8.74 34.48
C THR A 248 -20.64 -9.50 34.33
N SER A 249 -20.81 -10.58 35.08
CA SER A 249 -22.14 -11.09 35.41
C SER A 249 -22.26 -11.29 36.92
N GLU A 250 -22.96 -10.36 37.57
CA GLU A 250 -23.51 -10.50 38.91
C GLU A 250 -24.37 -11.78 39.00
N GLU A 251 -24.08 -12.67 39.94
CA GLU A 251 -25.11 -13.50 40.56
C GLU A 251 -25.24 -13.13 42.04
N GLY A 252 -26.32 -12.42 42.37
CA GLY A 252 -26.83 -12.31 43.73
C GLY A 252 -27.81 -13.45 44.03
N ILE A 253 -27.57 -14.19 45.13
CA ILE A 253 -28.48 -15.12 45.84
C ILE A 253 -27.89 -15.28 47.26
N ASP A 254 -28.56 -15.38 48.40
CA ASP A 254 -29.85 -14.99 48.98
C ASP A 254 -29.65 -15.22 50.51
N LEU A 255 -30.40 -14.51 51.36
CA LEU A 255 -30.31 -14.53 52.82
C LEU A 255 -30.70 -15.91 53.40
N SER A 256 -29.85 -16.47 54.26
CA SER A 256 -30.27 -17.50 55.22
C SER A 256 -29.80 -17.12 56.63
N GLU A 257 -30.78 -16.72 57.46
CA GLU A 257 -30.65 -16.58 58.91
C GLU A 257 -30.30 -17.93 59.56
N GLU A 258 -29.20 -17.99 60.30
CA GLU A 258 -29.04 -18.96 61.39
C GLU A 258 -28.54 -18.23 62.64
N GLU A 259 -29.40 -18.19 63.66
CA GLU A 259 -29.06 -17.81 65.02
C GLU A 259 -28.00 -18.77 65.59
N GLN A 260 -26.96 -18.24 66.23
CA GLN A 260 -26.37 -18.90 67.39
C GLN A 260 -25.64 -17.92 68.31
N ASP A 261 -26.21 -17.81 69.51
CA ASP A 261 -25.66 -17.39 70.79
C ASP A 261 -24.12 -17.38 70.88
N ASN A 262 -23.58 -16.27 71.38
CA ASN A 262 -22.52 -16.36 72.39
C ASN A 262 -22.44 -15.09 73.26
N GLU A 263 -22.46 -15.35 74.57
CA GLU A 263 -22.44 -14.41 75.67
C GLU A 263 -21.15 -13.56 75.75
N GLU A 264 -21.33 -12.38 76.33
CA GLU A 264 -20.40 -11.37 76.88
C GLU A 264 -19.18 -11.92 77.68
N PRO A 265 -18.12 -11.13 78.08
CA PRO A 265 -18.27 -9.75 78.56
C PRO A 265 -17.13 -8.70 78.33
N ALA A 266 -17.59 -7.44 78.42
CA ALA A 266 -17.00 -6.27 79.08
C ALA A 266 -15.60 -5.72 78.69
N LYS A 267 -15.59 -4.43 78.31
CA LYS A 267 -14.72 -3.40 78.93
C LYS A 267 -15.31 -1.97 78.82
N LYS A 268 -15.27 -1.31 79.98
CA LYS A 268 -15.68 0.05 80.39
C LYS A 268 -15.12 1.18 79.48
N LYS A 269 -15.90 2.22 79.09
CA LYS A 269 -16.07 3.56 79.75
C LYS A 269 -14.70 4.32 79.89
N ILE A 270 -14.43 5.56 79.42
CA ILE A 270 -15.11 6.87 79.49
C ILE A 270 -14.27 7.92 78.72
N HIS A 271 -14.95 8.80 77.97
CA HIS A 271 -14.83 10.28 77.86
C HIS A 271 -13.52 11.04 78.20
N THR A 272 -13.09 11.94 77.30
CA THR A 272 -12.57 13.27 77.70
C THR A 272 -12.88 14.31 76.62
N SER A 273 -13.11 15.53 77.11
CA SER A 273 -13.56 16.77 76.47
C SER A 273 -12.83 17.25 75.22
#